data_AF-A0A352XJQ7-F1
#
_entry.id   AF-A0A352XJQ7-F1
#
_cell.length_a   1.000
_cell.length_b   1.000
_cell.length_c   1.000
_cell.angle_alpha   90.00
_cell.angle_beta   90.00
_cell.angle_gamma   90.00
#
_symmetry.space_group_name_H-M   'P 1'
#
loop_
_entity.id
_entity.type
_entity.pdbx_description
1 polymer ?
#
loop_
_entity_poly.entity_id
_entity_poly.type
_entity_poly.pdbx_seq_one_letter_code
_entity_poly.pdbx_strand_id
1 'polypeptide(L)'
;MRMKAGFLEKLVAKLDRVDPAVVQSIVDRLLKEKGFFVQVFEALREGVILLSADGLVNFTNAAACRFFGLDAEQSSGKRLGEL
;
A
#
# COMPACT_ATOMS: atom_id res chain seq x y z
N MET A 1 -12.80 8.26 -20.40
CA MET A 1 -11.69 8.78 -19.57
C MET A 1 -10.37 8.27 -20.15
N ARG A 2 -9.53 9.13 -20.76
CA ARG A 2 -8.28 8.71 -21.43
C ARG A 2 -7.15 9.71 -21.15
N MET A 3 -6.65 9.74 -19.91
CA MET A 3 -5.34 10.35 -19.58
C MET A 3 -4.29 9.25 -19.68
N LYS A 4 -3.61 9.06 -20.83
CA LYS A 4 -2.73 7.88 -20.94
C LYS A 4 -1.39 7.96 -21.70
N ALA A 5 -0.95 9.10 -22.24
CA ALA A 5 0.37 9.13 -22.91
C ALA A 5 1.19 10.36 -22.57
N GLY A 6 0.69 11.56 -22.91
CA GLY A 6 1.50 12.78 -22.83
C GLY A 6 1.91 13.24 -21.43
N PHE A 7 1.21 12.83 -20.37
CA PHE A 7 1.63 13.13 -18.99
C PHE A 7 2.79 12.23 -18.54
N LEU A 8 2.70 10.93 -18.83
CA LEU A 8 3.73 9.94 -18.53
C LEU A 8 5.01 10.22 -19.34
N GLU A 9 4.88 10.55 -20.63
CA GLU A 9 6.03 10.94 -21.47
C GLU A 9 6.75 12.18 -20.94
N LYS A 10 6.01 13.20 -20.48
CA LYS A 10 6.62 14.40 -19.87
C LYS A 10 7.27 14.11 -18.52
N LEU A 11 6.73 13.15 -17.75
CA LEU A 11 7.33 12.71 -16.50
C LEU A 11 8.65 11.97 -16.76
N VAL A 12 8.63 11.03 -17.71
CA VAL A 12 9.80 10.24 -18.15
C VAL A 12 10.90 11.14 -18.71
N ALA A 13 10.56 12.11 -19.56
CA ALA A 13 11.54 13.05 -20.13
C ALA A 13 12.17 13.99 -19.07
N LYS A 14 11.50 14.23 -17.94
CA LYS A 14 12.08 14.94 -16.80
C LYS A 14 12.93 14.03 -15.92
N LEU A 15 12.55 12.77 -15.74
CA LEU A 15 13.32 11.74 -15.05
C LEU A 15 14.65 11.44 -15.76
N ASP A 16 14.71 11.54 -17.09
CA ASP A 16 15.92 11.38 -17.89
C ASP A 16 17.00 12.46 -17.62
N ARG A 17 16.61 13.56 -16.97
CA ARG A 17 17.50 14.65 -16.53
C ARG A 17 17.79 14.64 -15.03
N VAL A 18 17.24 13.67 -14.30
CA VAL A 18 17.45 13.50 -12.86
C VAL A 18 18.42 12.34 -12.69
N ASP A 19 19.46 12.56 -11.90
CA ASP A 19 20.42 11.50 -11.56
C ASP A 19 19.66 10.26 -11.04
N PRO A 20 19.86 9.07 -11.64
CA PRO A 20 19.24 7.83 -11.19
C PRO A 20 19.38 7.59 -9.68
N ALA A 21 20.47 8.05 -9.07
CA ALA A 21 20.68 7.98 -7.62
C ALA A 21 19.65 8.81 -6.82
N VAL A 22 19.24 9.97 -7.34
CA VAL A 22 18.22 10.82 -6.71
C VAL A 22 16.84 10.17 -6.81
N VAL A 23 16.48 9.63 -7.98
CA VAL A 23 15.23 8.90 -8.17
C VAL A 23 15.16 7.71 -7.23
N GLN A 24 16.24 6.93 -7.16
CA GLN A 24 16.33 5.78 -6.27
C GLN A 24 16.20 6.17 -4.80
N SER A 25 16.84 7.27 -4.37
CA SER A 25 16.69 7.76 -2.99
C SER A 25 15.25 8.19 -2.64
N ILE A 26 14.53 8.78 -3.61
CA ILE A 26 13.13 9.18 -3.44
C ILE A 26 12.24 7.94 -3.36
N VAL A 27 12.45 6.96 -4.25
CA VAL A 27 11.73 5.68 -4.20
C VAL A 27 12.01 4.95 -2.89
N ASP A 28 13.27 4.84 -2.46
CA ASP A 28 13.66 4.20 -1.20
C ASP A 28 13.05 4.89 0.01
N ARG A 29 12.97 6.22 0.01
CA ARG A 29 12.34 6.99 1.08
C ARG A 29 10.84 6.77 1.12
N LEU A 30 10.17 6.76 -0.05
CA LEU A 30 8.73 6.47 -0.15
C LEU A 30 8.42 5.03 0.28
N LEU A 31 9.25 4.07 -0.12
CA LEU A 31 9.13 2.67 0.30
C LEU A 31 9.37 2.52 1.81
N LYS A 32 10.35 3.21 2.39
CA LYS A 32 10.59 3.24 3.84
C LYS A 32 9.43 3.87 4.61
N GLU A 33 8.90 5.01 4.16
CA GLU A 33 7.76 5.64 4.83
C GLU A 33 6.51 4.75 4.75
N LYS A 34 6.21 4.16 3.59
CA LYS A 34 5.08 3.24 3.44
C LYS A 34 5.29 1.93 4.21
N GLY A 35 6.50 1.37 4.21
CA GLY A 35 6.86 0.15 4.93
C GLY A 35 6.88 0.33 6.44
N PHE A 36 7.29 1.50 6.94
CA PHE A 36 7.30 1.82 8.37
C PHE A 36 5.89 1.75 8.97
N PHE A 37 4.89 2.33 8.31
CA PHE A 37 3.50 2.25 8.79
C PHE A 37 2.98 0.82 8.86
N VAL A 38 3.29 -0.02 7.87
CA VAL A 38 2.90 -1.44 7.89
C VAL A 38 3.51 -2.15 9.10
N GLN A 39 4.80 -1.94 9.37
CA GLN A 39 5.47 -2.59 10.51
C GLN A 39 4.91 -2.16 11.87
N VAL A 40 4.48 -0.90 12.02
CA VAL A 40 3.84 -0.45 13.26
C VAL A 40 2.54 -1.21 13.52
N PHE A 41 1.68 -1.36 12.50
CA PHE A 41 0.43 -2.11 12.66
C PHE A 41 0.67 -3.61 12.88
N GLU A 42 1.68 -4.19 12.25
CA GLU A 42 2.06 -5.58 12.46
C GLU A 42 2.59 -5.86 13.89
N ALA A 43 3.23 -4.88 14.52
CA ALA A 43 3.75 -5.01 15.89
C ALA A 43 2.66 -4.92 16.96
N LEU A 44 1.47 -4.41 16.64
CA LEU A 44 0.36 -4.29 17.59
C LEU A 44 -0.18 -5.67 17.99
N ARG A 45 -0.58 -5.77 19.27
CA ARG A 45 -1.23 -6.99 19.79
C ARG A 45 -2.73 -6.99 19.46
N GLU A 46 -3.32 -5.82 19.27
CA GLU A 46 -4.68 -5.63 18.82
C GLU A 46 -4.83 -5.99 17.34
N GLY A 47 -5.98 -6.58 16.99
CA GLY A 47 -6.33 -6.83 15.60
C GLY A 47 -6.71 -5.53 14.89
N VAL A 48 -6.04 -5.23 13.79
CA VAL A 48 -6.29 -4.06 12.96
C VAL A 48 -6.76 -4.50 11.59
N ILE A 49 -7.94 -4.01 11.19
CA ILE A 49 -8.50 -4.16 9.85
C ILE A 49 -8.75 -2.75 9.31
N LEU A 50 -8.14 -2.43 8.16
CA LEU A 50 -8.30 -1.14 7.51
C LEU A 50 -9.23 -1.28 6.31
N LEU A 51 -10.27 -0.44 6.26
CA LEU A 51 -11.25 -0.45 5.19
C LEU A 51 -11.09 0.78 4.29
N SER A 52 -11.36 0.62 3.00
CA SER A 52 -11.66 1.70 2.07
C SER A 52 -13.00 2.35 2.41
N ALA A 53 -13.24 3.56 1.87
CA ALA A 53 -14.48 4.31 2.09
C ALA A 53 -15.75 3.57 1.58
N ASP A 54 -15.59 2.63 0.65
CA ASP A 54 -16.64 1.75 0.13
C ASP A 54 -16.84 0.46 0.96
N GLY A 55 -16.06 0.31 2.04
CA GLY A 55 -16.12 -0.82 2.97
C GLY A 55 -15.31 -2.04 2.55
N LEU A 56 -14.44 -1.92 1.54
CA LEU A 56 -13.54 -3.01 1.14
C LEU A 56 -12.32 -3.07 2.05
N VAL A 57 -11.86 -4.27 2.36
CA VAL A 57 -10.69 -4.51 3.21
C VAL A 57 -9.42 -4.21 2.42
N ASN A 58 -8.61 -3.28 2.90
CA ASN A 58 -7.34 -2.89 2.28
C ASN A 58 -6.13 -3.52 2.99
N PHE A 59 -6.29 -3.85 4.27
CA PHE A 59 -5.20 -4.33 5.11
C PHE A 59 -5.74 -5.05 6.35
N THR A 60 -5.05 -6.10 6.76
CA THR A 60 -5.25 -6.81 8.03
C THR A 60 -3.88 -7.10 8.63
N ASN A 61 -3.66 -6.77 9.91
CA ASN A 61 -2.40 -7.14 10.57
C ASN A 61 -2.41 -8.61 11.01
N ALA A 62 -1.23 -9.14 11.37
CA ALA A 62 -1.09 -10.51 11.83
C ALA A 62 -1.94 -10.84 13.07
N ALA A 63 -2.21 -9.87 13.95
CA ALA A 63 -3.09 -10.08 15.10
C ALA A 63 -4.55 -10.31 14.68
N ALA A 64 -5.09 -9.52 13.74
CA ALA A 64 -6.42 -9.72 13.19
C ALA A 64 -6.52 -11.09 12.49
N CYS A 65 -5.50 -11.46 11.70
CA CYS A 65 -5.43 -12.77 11.07
C CYS A 65 -5.49 -13.91 12.11
N ARG A 66 -4.75 -13.80 13.22
CA ARG A 66 -4.79 -14.80 14.30
C ARG A 66 -6.14 -14.85 15.03
N PHE A 67 -6.74 -13.71 15.29
CA PHE A 67 -7.99 -13.64 16.07
C PHE A 67 -9.19 -14.17 15.29
N PHE A 68 -9.24 -13.90 13.99
CA PHE A 68 -10.39 -14.22 13.15
C PHE A 68 -10.11 -15.35 12.14
N GLY A 69 -8.90 -15.92 12.12
CA GLY A 69 -8.52 -16.97 11.18
C GLY A 69 -8.41 -16.49 9.73
N LEU A 70 -8.17 -15.19 9.53
CA LEU A 70 -8.13 -14.56 8.21
C LEU A 70 -6.80 -14.82 7.52
N ASP A 71 -6.86 -14.91 6.20
CA ASP A 71 -5.70 -14.79 5.33
C ASP A 71 -5.67 -13.38 4.73
N ALA A 72 -4.57 -12.65 4.93
CA ALA A 72 -4.48 -11.23 4.56
C ALA A 72 -4.62 -11.01 3.05
N GLU A 73 -4.07 -11.91 2.24
CA GLU A 73 -4.11 -11.82 0.78
C GLU A 73 -5.52 -12.12 0.26
N GLN A 74 -6.18 -13.15 0.82
CA GLN A 74 -7.54 -13.52 0.46
C GLN A 74 -8.61 -12.56 1.01
N SER A 75 -8.29 -11.82 2.06
CA SER A 75 -9.20 -10.83 2.66
C SER A 75 -9.18 -9.50 1.90
N SER A 76 -8.05 -9.15 1.28
CA SER A 76 -7.90 -7.90 0.54
C SER A 76 -8.93 -7.80 -0.61
N GLY A 77 -9.63 -6.67 -0.67
CA GLY A 77 -10.63 -6.38 -1.69
C GLY A 77 -12.02 -6.97 -1.43
N LYS A 78 -12.22 -7.75 -0.36
CA LYS A 78 -13.56 -8.22 0.06
C LYS A 78 -14.24 -7.20 0.97
N ARG A 79 -15.57 -7.28 1.10
CA ARG A 79 -16.29 -6.54 2.14
C ARG A 79 -16.03 -7.18 3.51
N LEU A 80 -15.98 -6.37 4.57
CA LEU A 80 -15.78 -6.89 5.94
C LEU A 80 -16.81 -7.97 6.33
N GLY A 81 -18.07 -7.86 5.87
CA GLY A 81 -19.10 -8.85 6.16
C GLY A 81 -18.95 -10.18 5.40
N GLU A 82 -18.00 -10.28 4.49
CA GLU A 82 -17.70 -11.48 3.67
C GLU A 82 -16.37 -12.15 4.10
N LEU A 83 -15.71 -11.59 5.12
CA LEU A 83 -14.49 -12.15 5.71
C LEU A 83 -14.81 -13.32 6.64
#